data_AF-C6E7D7-F1
#
_entry.id   AF-C6E7D7-F1
#
_cell.length_a   1.000
_cell.length_b   1.000
_cell.length_c   1.000
_cell.angle_alpha   90.00
_cell.angle_beta   90.00
_cell.angle_gamma   90.00
#
_symmetry.space_group_name_H-M   'P 1'
#
loop_
_entity.id
_entity.type
_entity.pdbx_description
1 polymer ?
#
loop_
_entity_poly.entity_id
_entity_poly.type
_entity_poly.pdbx_seq_one_letter_code
_entity_poly.pdbx_strand_id
1 'polypeptide(L)'
;MTRQSQCRILRTYRNKAPSRFYNILLRVWKCLTDNPKIPESVWAAHPELLSSFLAESAKYHEVYQRASLYSSKLDIAAREVLQAQLVDHMDEIASVLEAASIRYPEVIVTSGFELCKDHRTISRTNVPQTPSEDVKVSDAE
;
A
#
# COMPACT_ATOMS: atom_id res chain seq x y z
N MET A 1 27.16 8.65 7.98
CA MET A 1 26.36 8.16 6.84
C MET A 1 25.18 7.35 7.38
N THR A 2 24.01 7.96 7.50
CA THR A 2 22.77 7.27 7.87
C THR A 2 22.38 6.33 6.75
N ARG A 3 22.41 5.01 6.99
CA ARG A 3 21.80 4.04 6.07
C ARG A 3 20.35 4.46 5.86
N GLN A 4 20.00 4.93 4.66
CA GLN A 4 18.61 4.99 4.23
C GLN A 4 18.06 3.57 4.42
N SER A 5 17.17 3.41 5.38
CA SER A 5 16.40 2.18 5.45
C SER A 5 15.64 2.07 4.15
N GLN A 6 15.96 1.07 3.33
CA GLN A 6 15.20 0.77 2.13
C GLN A 6 13.81 0.31 2.59
N CYS A 7 12.83 1.20 2.45
CA CYS A 7 11.45 0.84 2.66
C CYS A 7 11.07 -0.18 1.59
N ARG A 8 10.65 -1.38 2.00
CA ARG A 8 10.24 -2.46 1.09
C ARG A 8 8.75 -2.64 1.11
N ILE A 9 8.17 -2.93 -0.05
CA ILE A 9 6.77 -3.26 -0.20
C ILE A 9 6.55 -4.70 0.24
N LEU A 10 5.66 -4.88 1.20
CA LEU A 10 5.26 -6.18 1.70
C LEU A 10 4.29 -6.82 0.71
N ARG A 11 4.68 -7.99 0.17
CA ARG A 11 3.91 -8.74 -0.83
C ARG A 11 2.73 -9.53 -0.22
N THR A 12 2.02 -8.96 0.76
CA THR A 12 0.95 -9.65 1.50
C THR A 12 -0.22 -10.06 0.61
N TYR A 13 -0.42 -9.36 -0.51
CA TYR A 13 -1.53 -9.59 -1.44
C TYR A 13 -1.48 -10.94 -2.17
N ARG A 14 -0.29 -11.54 -2.35
CA ARG A 14 -0.10 -12.80 -3.11
C ARG A 14 -1.00 -13.95 -2.67
N ASN A 15 -1.25 -14.07 -1.37
CA ASN A 15 -1.97 -15.20 -0.77
C ASN A 15 -3.29 -14.76 -0.11
N LYS A 16 -3.95 -13.72 -0.61
CA LYS A 16 -5.20 -13.22 -0.03
C LYS A 16 -6.42 -13.86 -0.68
N ALA A 17 -7.42 -14.13 0.16
CA ALA A 17 -8.77 -14.45 -0.32
C ALA A 17 -9.32 -13.29 -1.19
N PRO A 18 -10.19 -13.56 -2.17
CA PRO A 18 -10.63 -12.58 -3.15
C PRO A 18 -11.14 -11.25 -2.57
N SER A 19 -11.91 -11.29 -1.47
CA SER A 19 -12.42 -10.07 -0.84
C SER A 19 -11.32 -9.20 -0.21
N ARG A 20 -10.31 -9.83 0.40
CA ARG A 20 -9.14 -9.14 0.96
C ARG A 20 -8.24 -8.62 -0.15
N PHE A 21 -8.02 -9.41 -1.20
CA PHE A 21 -7.26 -9.00 -2.37
C PHE A 21 -7.90 -7.76 -3.02
N TYR A 22 -9.20 -7.81 -3.29
CA TYR A 22 -9.96 -6.72 -3.90
C TYR A 22 -9.83 -5.40 -3.13
N ASN A 23 -9.90 -5.43 -1.80
CA ASN A 23 -9.70 -4.23 -0.97
C ASN A 23 -8.28 -3.65 -1.07
N ILE A 24 -7.26 -4.50 -1.21
CA ILE A 24 -5.89 -4.05 -1.43
C ILE A 24 -5.76 -3.48 -2.84
N LEU A 25 -6.30 -4.17 -3.84
CA LEU A 25 -6.31 -3.73 -5.24
C LEU A 25 -6.95 -2.35 -5.38
N LEU A 26 -8.15 -2.12 -4.85
CA LEU A 26 -8.83 -0.82 -4.92
C LEU A 26 -7.98 0.31 -4.33
N ARG A 27 -7.27 0.03 -3.23
CA ARG A 27 -6.38 1.01 -2.59
C ARG A 27 -5.20 1.34 -3.50
N VAL A 28 -4.49 0.32 -3.98
CA VAL A 28 -3.34 0.49 -4.88
C VAL A 28 -3.77 1.17 -6.18
N TRP A 29 -4.87 0.71 -6.78
CA TRP A 29 -5.43 1.29 -8.00
C TRP A 29 -5.71 2.79 -7.85
N LYS A 30 -6.42 3.18 -6.79
CA LYS A 30 -6.66 4.60 -6.49
C LYS A 30 -5.36 5.38 -6.30
N CYS A 31 -4.42 4.82 -5.55
CA CYS A 31 -3.12 5.42 -5.26
C CYS A 31 -2.17 5.49 -6.46
N LEU A 32 -2.42 4.77 -7.54
CA LEU A 32 -1.62 4.83 -8.77
C LEU A 32 -2.28 5.68 -9.87
N THR A 33 -3.61 5.87 -9.81
CA THR A 33 -4.36 6.66 -10.79
C THR A 33 -4.24 8.17 -10.51
N ASP A 34 -4.37 8.59 -9.25
CA ASP A 34 -4.51 10.00 -8.88
C ASP A 34 -3.28 10.56 -8.14
N ASN A 35 -2.09 10.01 -8.38
CA ASN A 35 -0.93 10.31 -7.53
C ASN A 35 0.12 11.19 -8.22
N PRO A 36 0.13 12.51 -7.92
CA PRO A 36 1.10 13.44 -8.51
C PRO A 36 2.53 13.22 -7.99
N LYS A 37 2.72 12.36 -6.98
CA LYS A 37 4.02 12.08 -6.38
C LYS A 37 4.75 10.91 -7.04
N ILE A 38 4.16 10.28 -8.06
CA ILE A 38 4.82 9.26 -8.88
C ILE A 38 5.13 9.89 -10.23
N PRO A 39 6.37 10.37 -10.47
CA PRO A 39 6.75 10.94 -11.75
C PRO A 39 6.59 9.92 -12.89
N GLU A 40 6.20 10.36 -14.09
CA GLU A 40 6.11 9.48 -15.26
C GLU A 40 7.44 8.76 -15.57
N SER A 41 8.58 9.40 -15.24
CA SER A 41 9.91 8.80 -15.39
C SER A 41 10.13 7.50 -14.61
N VAL A 42 9.32 7.23 -13.58
CA VAL A 42 9.33 5.95 -12.85
C VAL A 42 8.97 4.78 -13.77
N TRP A 43 8.07 5.02 -14.72
CA TRP A 43 7.55 4.00 -15.64
C TRP A 43 8.35 3.89 -16.93
N ALA A 44 9.40 4.69 -17.12
CA ALA A 44 10.11 4.78 -18.41
C ALA A 44 10.70 3.44 -18.89
N ALA A 45 11.08 2.54 -17.97
CA ALA A 45 11.56 1.20 -18.32
C ALA A 45 10.43 0.22 -18.69
N HIS A 46 9.20 0.51 -18.26
CA HIS A 46 8.01 -0.32 -18.46
C HIS A 46 6.79 0.58 -18.74
N PRO A 47 6.74 1.25 -19.91
CA PRO A 47 5.74 2.30 -20.18
C PRO A 47 4.30 1.77 -20.16
N GLU A 48 4.10 0.50 -20.51
CA GLU A 48 2.79 -0.14 -20.55
C GLU A 48 2.37 -0.82 -19.25
N LEU A 49 3.25 -0.87 -18.23
CA LEU A 49 2.96 -1.60 -16.99
C LEU A 49 1.79 -0.97 -16.23
N LEU A 50 1.80 0.36 -16.09
CA LEU A 50 0.74 1.06 -15.40
C LEU A 50 -0.59 0.95 -16.16
N SER A 51 -0.60 1.23 -17.47
CA SER A 51 -1.81 1.14 -18.31
C SER A 51 -2.41 -0.27 -18.30
N SER A 52 -1.58 -1.30 -18.41
CA SER A 52 -2.00 -2.71 -18.37
C SER A 52 -2.59 -3.09 -17.02
N PHE A 53 -1.92 -2.72 -15.92
CA PHE A 53 -2.43 -2.94 -14.57
C PHE A 53 -3.79 -2.26 -14.35
N LEU A 54 -3.95 -1.00 -14.78
CA LEU A 54 -5.22 -0.27 -14.64
C LEU A 54 -6.34 -0.94 -15.43
N ALA A 55 -6.07 -1.37 -16.66
CA ALA A 55 -7.05 -2.06 -17.49
C ALA A 55 -7.47 -3.42 -16.92
N GLU A 56 -6.51 -4.21 -16.42
CA GLU A 56 -6.82 -5.49 -15.75
C GLU A 56 -7.52 -5.30 -14.42
N SER A 57 -7.17 -4.25 -13.66
CA SER A 57 -7.85 -3.91 -12.40
C SER A 57 -9.32 -3.58 -12.62
N ALA A 58 -9.64 -2.83 -13.69
CA ALA A 58 -11.02 -2.55 -14.07
C ALA A 58 -11.80 -3.83 -14.45
N LYS A 59 -11.19 -4.72 -15.25
CA LYS A 59 -11.80 -6.03 -15.58
C LYS A 59 -12.04 -6.87 -14.33
N TYR A 60 -11.06 -6.95 -13.44
CA TYR A 60 -11.21 -7.69 -12.18
C TYR A 60 -12.31 -7.10 -11.31
N HIS A 61 -12.44 -5.77 -11.25
CA HIS A 61 -13.52 -5.10 -10.53
C HIS A 61 -14.90 -5.57 -11.03
N GLU A 62 -15.13 -5.55 -12.33
CA GLU A 62 -16.40 -5.98 -12.92
C GLU A 62 -16.69 -7.46 -12.65
N VAL A 63 -15.69 -8.33 -12.87
CA VAL A 63 -15.83 -9.78 -12.64
C VAL A 63 -16.07 -10.07 -11.15
N TYR A 64 -15.38 -9.38 -10.25
CA TYR A 64 -15.58 -9.51 -8.81
C TYR A 64 -17.02 -9.16 -8.41
N GLN A 65 -17.55 -8.04 -8.88
CA GLN A 65 -18.94 -7.62 -8.60
C GLN A 65 -19.94 -8.65 -9.14
N ARG A 66 -19.77 -9.13 -10.38
CA ARG A 66 -20.65 -10.16 -10.96
C ARG A 66 -20.58 -11.48 -10.22
N ALA A 67 -19.39 -11.95 -9.86
CA ALA A 67 -19.20 -13.17 -9.08
C ALA A 67 -19.85 -13.06 -7.70
N SER A 68 -19.78 -11.88 -7.05
CA SER A 68 -20.41 -11.63 -5.76
C SER A 68 -21.94 -11.54 -5.82
N LEU A 69 -22.51 -11.00 -6.89
CA LEU A 69 -23.98 -10.90 -7.05
C LEU A 69 -24.62 -12.22 -7.47
N TYR A 70 -24.03 -12.89 -8.47
CA TYR A 70 -24.70 -14.00 -9.16
C TYR A 70 -24.13 -15.37 -8.79
N SER A 71 -22.98 -15.43 -8.10
CA SER A 71 -22.29 -16.70 -7.76
C SER A 71 -22.08 -17.64 -8.96
N SER A 72 -21.93 -17.07 -10.16
CA SER A 72 -21.68 -17.81 -11.40
C SER A 72 -20.33 -18.52 -11.33
N LYS A 73 -20.31 -19.83 -11.62
CA LYS A 73 -19.06 -20.63 -11.65
C LYS A 73 -18.05 -20.08 -12.66
N LEU A 74 -18.53 -19.56 -13.79
CA LEU A 74 -17.67 -18.96 -14.82
C LEU A 74 -17.03 -17.66 -14.32
N ASP A 75 -17.80 -16.81 -13.64
CA ASP A 75 -17.27 -15.54 -13.10
C ASP A 75 -16.32 -15.79 -11.93
N ILE A 76 -16.58 -16.81 -11.11
CA ILE A 76 -15.67 -17.24 -10.03
C ILE A 76 -14.33 -17.71 -10.61
N ALA A 77 -14.35 -18.57 -11.64
CA ALA A 77 -13.12 -19.04 -12.28
C ALA A 77 -12.37 -17.89 -12.98
N ALA A 78 -13.07 -17.01 -13.70
CA ALA A 78 -12.48 -15.84 -14.33
C ALA A 78 -11.83 -14.89 -13.30
N ARG A 79 -12.47 -14.69 -12.14
CA ARG A 79 -11.91 -13.90 -11.03
C ARG A 79 -10.60 -14.51 -10.53
N GLU A 80 -10.52 -15.83 -10.39
CA GLU A 80 -9.31 -16.50 -9.88
C GLU A 80 -8.13 -16.35 -10.86
N VAL A 81 -8.39 -16.49 -12.17
CA VAL A 81 -7.37 -16.25 -13.21
C VAL A 81 -6.90 -14.80 -13.21
N LEU A 82 -7.83 -13.85 -13.22
CA LEU A 82 -7.50 -12.42 -13.20
C LEU A 82 -6.77 -12.01 -11.90
N GLN A 83 -7.11 -12.63 -10.76
CA GLN A 83 -6.40 -12.38 -9.52
C GLN A 83 -4.93 -12.79 -9.63
N ALA A 84 -4.65 -13.96 -10.22
CA ALA A 84 -3.28 -14.43 -10.41
C ALA A 84 -2.48 -13.46 -11.31
N GLN A 85 -3.06 -13.03 -12.43
CA GLN A 85 -2.45 -12.06 -13.34
C GLN A 85 -2.17 -10.71 -12.66
N LEU A 86 -3.14 -10.21 -11.88
CA LEU A 86 -2.95 -8.97 -11.12
C LEU A 86 -1.89 -9.09 -10.03
N VAL A 87 -1.70 -10.27 -9.43
CA VAL A 87 -0.62 -10.50 -8.48
C VAL A 87 0.74 -10.30 -9.16
N ASP A 88 0.91 -10.79 -10.39
CA ASP A 88 2.14 -10.62 -11.16
C ASP A 88 2.39 -9.14 -11.51
N HIS A 89 1.36 -8.42 -11.98
CA HIS A 89 1.47 -6.98 -12.24
C HIS A 89 1.78 -6.17 -10.99
N MET A 90 1.09 -6.46 -9.88
CA MET A 90 1.37 -5.82 -8.59
C MET A 90 2.80 -6.10 -8.15
N ASP A 91 3.35 -7.28 -8.49
CA ASP A 91 4.71 -7.62 -8.16
C ASP A 91 5.75 -6.86 -8.97
N GLU A 92 5.51 -6.67 -10.26
CA GLU A 92 6.35 -5.84 -11.13
C GLU A 92 6.29 -4.38 -10.68
N ILE A 93 5.10 -3.84 -10.46
CA ILE A 93 4.89 -2.47 -9.97
C ILE A 93 5.63 -2.25 -8.66
N ALA A 94 5.46 -3.15 -7.70
CA ALA A 94 6.14 -3.01 -6.41
C ALA A 94 7.67 -2.98 -6.59
N SER A 95 8.22 -3.78 -7.50
CA SER A 95 9.66 -3.79 -7.79
C SER A 95 10.13 -2.48 -8.45
N VAL A 96 9.35 -1.93 -9.38
CA VAL A 96 9.60 -0.62 -10.01
C VAL A 96 9.57 0.50 -8.97
N LEU A 97 8.58 0.51 -8.08
CA LEU A 97 8.45 1.52 -7.03
C LEU A 97 9.57 1.40 -5.98
N GLU A 98 9.98 0.18 -5.64
CA GLU A 98 11.13 -0.09 -4.77
C GLU A 98 12.44 0.43 -5.37
N ALA A 99 12.64 0.29 -6.68
CA ALA A 99 13.81 0.86 -7.36
C ALA A 99 13.73 2.38 -7.44
N ALA A 100 12.55 2.93 -7.74
CA ALA A 100 12.33 4.37 -7.85
C ALA A 100 12.51 5.10 -6.52
N SER A 101 12.23 4.44 -5.39
CA SER A 101 12.29 5.04 -4.06
C SER A 101 13.70 5.47 -3.62
N ILE A 102 14.73 5.00 -4.33
CA ILE A 102 16.11 5.46 -4.13
C ILE A 102 16.21 6.97 -4.45
N ARG A 103 15.47 7.43 -5.47
CA ARG A 103 15.43 8.83 -5.89
C ARG A 103 14.19 9.57 -5.39
N TYR A 104 13.06 8.88 -5.32
CA TYR A 104 11.74 9.43 -5.02
C TYR A 104 11.11 8.66 -3.86
N PRO A 105 11.57 8.81 -2.60
CA PRO A 105 11.11 7.98 -1.48
C PRO A 105 9.59 8.03 -1.23
N GLU A 106 8.95 9.15 -1.57
CA GLU A 106 7.51 9.37 -1.50
C GLU A 106 6.68 8.43 -2.38
N VAL A 107 7.25 7.85 -3.43
CA VAL A 107 6.52 6.92 -4.32
C VAL A 107 6.03 5.70 -3.57
N ILE A 108 6.84 5.14 -2.67
CA ILE A 108 6.46 3.97 -1.87
C ILE A 108 5.37 4.35 -0.87
N VAL A 109 5.53 5.46 -0.16
CA VAL A 109 4.60 5.90 0.89
C VAL A 109 3.21 6.19 0.34
N THR A 110 3.14 6.64 -0.92
CA THR A 110 1.88 7.05 -1.55
C THR A 110 1.30 6.02 -2.51
N SER A 111 2.01 4.92 -2.75
CA SER A 111 1.60 3.84 -3.66
C SER A 111 0.40 3.01 -3.20
N GLY A 112 0.00 3.12 -1.94
CA GLY A 112 -1.09 2.33 -1.35
C GLY A 112 -0.71 0.90 -0.96
N PHE A 113 0.51 0.46 -1.28
CA PHE A 113 1.02 -0.83 -0.82
C PHE A 113 1.27 -0.85 0.69
N GLU A 114 1.21 -2.04 1.27
CA GLU A 114 1.66 -2.27 2.64
C GLU A 114 3.19 -2.31 2.67
N LEU A 115 3.80 -1.68 3.67
CA LEU A 115 5.27 -1.56 3.76
C LEU A 115 5.80 -2.43 4.89
N CYS A 116 6.97 -3.03 4.70
CA CYS A 116 7.74 -3.63 5.77
C CYS A 116 8.04 -2.54 6.80
N LYS A 117 7.50 -2.66 8.01
CA LYS A 117 7.86 -1.75 9.10
C LYS A 117 9.35 -1.85 9.35
N ASP A 118 10.07 -0.75 9.16
CA ASP A 118 11.43 -0.62 9.68
C ASP A 118 11.40 -0.90 11.18
N HIS A 119 12.14 -1.92 11.62
CA HIS A 119 12.34 -2.25 13.03
C HIS A 119 13.29 -1.25 13.71
N ARG A 120 13.13 0.05 13.43
CA ARG A 120 13.83 1.12 14.12
C ARG A 120 12.82 2.00 14.85
N THR A 121 12.64 1.61 16.11
CA THR A 121 12.32 2.46 17.26
C THR A 121 11.04 3.28 17.19
N ILE A 122 9.97 2.75 17.77
CA ILE A 122 9.24 3.49 18.81
C ILE A 122 9.11 2.55 19.99
N SER A 123 10.16 2.47 20.81
CA SER A 123 9.95 2.26 22.24
C SER A 123 9.11 3.45 22.68
N ARG A 124 7.80 3.23 22.82
CA ARG A 124 6.96 4.13 23.62
C ARG A 124 7.50 3.99 25.05
N THR A 125 8.48 4.81 25.38
CA THR A 125 8.81 5.12 26.76
C THR A 125 7.51 5.64 27.36
N ASN A 126 6.82 4.79 28.13
CA ASN A 126 5.87 5.27 29.12
C ASN A 126 6.68 6.22 30.01
N VAL A 127 6.50 7.52 29.82
CA VAL A 127 6.85 8.51 30.83
C VAL A 127 5.60 8.64 31.69
N PRO A 128 5.58 8.12 32.93
CA PRO A 128 4.56 8.50 33.88
C PRO A 128 4.69 10.00 34.11
N GLN A 129 3.61 10.74 33.90
CA GLN A 129 3.54 12.15 34.32
C GLN A 129 3.85 12.23 35.80
N THR A 130 4.94 12.92 36.15
CA THR A 130 5.16 13.40 37.51
C THR A 130 4.18 14.54 37.77
N PRO A 131 3.32 14.47 38.80
CA PRO A 131 2.62 15.64 39.28
C PRO A 131 3.64 16.51 40.04
N SER A 132 3.83 17.73 39.57
CA SER A 132 4.60 18.76 40.25
C SER A 132 3.90 19.13 41.57
N GLU A 133 4.60 19.00 42.68
CA GLU A 133 4.17 19.45 44.00
C GLU A 133 4.20 20.99 44.14
N ASP A 134 3.40 21.45 45.09
CA ASP A 134 3.47 22.69 45.87
C ASP A 134 3.13 24.05 45.21
N VAL A 135 1.88 24.48 45.45
CA VAL A 135 1.56 25.90 45.63
C VAL A 135 1.08 26.09 47.07
N LYS A 136 1.98 26.55 47.93
CA LYS A 136 1.65 27.21 49.21
C LYS A 136 0.92 28.51 48.89
N VAL A 137 -0.36 28.61 49.26
CA VAL A 137 -1.03 29.89 49.42
C VAL A 137 -0.73 30.37 50.84
N SER A 138 0.10 31.41 50.92
CA SER A 138 0.21 32.26 52.10
C SER A 138 -1.05 33.11 52.19
N ASP A 139 -1.73 33.09 53.32
CA ASP A 139 -2.62 34.19 53.71
C ASP A 139 -2.17 34.69 55.08
N ALA A 140 -2.00 36.00 55.14
CA ALA A 140 -1.52 36.77 56.26
C ALA A 140 -2.62 37.77 56.63
N GLU A 141 -2.74 37.97 57.95
CA GLU A 141 -3.51 39.00 58.66
C GLU A 141 -4.99 38.71 58.99
#